data_AF-A0A2W5XYP4-F1
#
_entry.id   AF-A0A2W5XYP4-F1
#
_cell.length_a   1.000
_cell.length_b   1.000
_cell.length_c   1.000
_cell.angle_alpha   90.00
_cell.angle_beta   90.00
_cell.angle_gamma   90.00
#
_symmetry.space_group_name_H-M   'P 1'
#
loop_
_entity.id
_entity.type
_entity.pdbx_description
1 polymer ?
#
loop_
_entity_poly.entity_id
_entity_poly.type
_entity_poly.pdbx_seq_one_letter_code
_entity_poly.pdbx_strand_id
1 'polypeptide(L)'
;MGRRNRQRERASERLRAPESEYSDAAGNVLTLRGALSPPSRRAYADALAGSPLSQDDAWQRATELLFERLAARWTVAGVDYEHPKDLLSRYRMASQDERHAVRDALRAHCAEHFPELQAP
;
A
#
# COMPACT_ATOMS: atom_id res chain seq x y z
N MET A 1 -25.97 -2.02 -25.68
CA MET A 1 -24.92 -2.38 -24.70
C MET A 1 -24.66 -1.17 -23.80
N GLY A 2 -24.83 -1.25 -22.48
CA GLY A 2 -24.67 -0.05 -21.63
C GLY A 2 -25.03 -0.18 -20.14
N ARG A 3 -25.17 -1.41 -19.61
CA ARG A 3 -25.55 -1.65 -18.21
C ARG A 3 -24.36 -1.89 -17.26
N ARG A 4 -23.14 -2.12 -17.79
CA ARG A 4 -21.96 -2.51 -16.98
C ARG A 4 -21.18 -1.35 -16.36
N ASN A 5 -21.19 -0.14 -16.95
CA ASN A 5 -20.44 1.00 -16.41
C ASN A 5 -21.12 1.64 -15.19
N ARG A 6 -22.46 1.81 -15.23
CA ARG A 6 -23.21 2.45 -14.12
C ARG A 6 -23.16 1.67 -12.81
N GLN A 7 -22.88 0.36 -12.84
CA GLN A 7 -22.79 -0.47 -11.65
C GLN A 7 -21.44 -0.32 -10.93
N ARG A 8 -20.36 -0.01 -11.67
CA ARG A 8 -19.04 0.29 -11.08
C ARG A 8 -19.01 1.67 -10.43
N GLU A 9 -19.63 2.67 -11.03
CA GLU A 9 -19.71 4.02 -10.45
C GLU A 9 -20.53 4.04 -9.17
N ARG A 10 -21.70 3.36 -9.14
CA ARG A 10 -22.51 3.20 -7.92
C ARG A 10 -21.90 2.27 -6.87
N ALA A 11 -20.93 1.43 -7.23
CA ALA A 11 -20.15 0.66 -6.26
C ALA A 11 -18.97 1.48 -5.69
N SER A 12 -18.50 2.50 -6.40
CA SER A 12 -17.45 3.42 -5.95
C SER A 12 -17.92 4.38 -4.85
N GLU A 13 -19.24 4.66 -4.79
CA GLU A 13 -19.91 5.32 -3.66
C GLU A 13 -20.22 4.37 -2.49
N ARG A 14 -20.05 3.04 -2.64
CA ARG A 14 -20.30 2.06 -1.58
C ARG A 14 -19.03 1.87 -0.76
N LEU A 15 -18.95 2.57 0.38
CA LEU A 15 -18.03 2.31 1.49
C LEU A 15 -16.55 2.28 1.05
N ARG A 16 -15.99 3.44 0.70
CA ARG A 16 -14.53 3.56 0.67
C ARG A 16 -14.02 3.31 2.09
N ALA A 17 -12.98 2.48 2.19
CA ALA A 17 -12.25 2.33 3.43
C ALA A 17 -11.80 3.72 3.91
N PRO A 18 -11.75 3.98 5.24
CA PRO A 18 -11.13 5.20 5.74
C PRO A 18 -9.73 5.31 5.16
N GLU A 19 -9.34 6.50 4.73
CA GLU A 19 -8.02 6.78 4.19
C GLU A 19 -7.25 7.67 5.17
N SER A 20 -5.94 7.44 5.29
CA SER A 20 -5.04 8.20 6.13
C SER A 20 -3.86 8.69 5.31
N GLU A 21 -3.45 9.93 5.53
CA GLU A 21 -2.36 10.58 4.80
C GLU A 21 -1.09 10.63 5.65
N TYR A 22 0.05 10.33 5.02
CA TYR A 22 1.37 10.38 5.64
C TYR A 22 2.28 11.25 4.78
N SER A 23 2.77 12.34 5.37
CA SER A 23 3.69 13.27 4.71
C SER A 23 5.14 12.97 5.09
N ASP A 24 6.05 13.05 4.12
CA ASP A 24 7.49 12.98 4.38
C ASP A 24 8.13 14.38 4.45
N ALA A 25 9.41 14.43 4.82
CA ALA A 25 10.17 15.69 4.94
C ALA A 25 10.36 16.42 3.60
N ALA A 26 10.20 15.73 2.46
CA ALA A 26 10.28 16.30 1.13
C ALA A 26 8.92 16.86 0.64
N GLY A 27 7.86 16.70 1.43
CA GLY A 27 6.50 17.14 1.09
C GLY A 27 5.74 16.16 0.20
N ASN A 28 6.23 14.92 0.04
CA ASN A 28 5.46 13.87 -0.62
C ASN A 28 4.37 13.38 0.33
N VAL A 29 3.24 12.94 -0.24
CA VAL A 29 2.08 12.51 0.55
C VAL A 29 1.62 11.13 0.09
N LEU A 30 1.70 10.15 1.00
CA LEU A 30 1.20 8.79 0.78
C LEU A 30 -0.16 8.62 1.47
N THR A 31 -1.19 8.28 0.70
CA THR A 31 -2.53 7.96 1.21
C THR A 31 -2.70 6.44 1.29
N LEU A 32 -3.02 5.93 2.48
CA LEU A 32 -3.22 4.51 2.76
C LEU A 32 -4.67 4.21 3.15
N ARG A 33 -5.18 3.06 2.71
CA ARG A 33 -6.51 2.54 3.06
C ARG A 33 -6.47 1.79 4.39
N GLY A 34 -7.29 2.18 5.36
CA GLY A 34 -7.52 1.50 6.63
C GLY A 34 -8.35 0.21 6.53
N ALA A 35 -8.39 -0.44 5.37
CA ALA A 35 -9.00 -1.75 5.21
C ALA A 35 -8.10 -2.71 4.41
N LEU A 36 -7.86 -3.87 4.99
CA LEU A 36 -7.10 -4.96 4.38
C LEU A 36 -7.88 -6.27 4.52
N SER A 37 -8.15 -6.93 3.40
CA SER A 37 -8.95 -8.16 3.39
C SER A 37 -8.22 -9.33 4.07
N PRO A 38 -8.92 -10.30 4.70
CA PRO A 38 -8.27 -11.47 5.30
C PRO A 38 -7.37 -12.26 4.32
N PRO A 39 -7.75 -12.48 3.04
CA PRO A 39 -6.85 -13.08 2.06
C PRO A 39 -5.56 -12.28 1.83
N SER A 40 -5.63 -10.94 1.84
CA SER A 40 -4.45 -10.08 1.69
C SER A 40 -3.53 -10.15 2.91
N ARG A 41 -4.09 -10.20 4.12
CA ARG A 41 -3.32 -10.39 5.37
C ARG A 41 -2.55 -11.72 5.36
N ARG A 42 -3.22 -12.79 4.92
CA ARG A 42 -2.57 -14.11 4.77
C ARG A 42 -1.46 -14.10 3.73
N ALA A 43 -1.72 -13.53 2.55
CA ALA A 43 -0.70 -13.42 1.51
C ALA A 43 0.53 -12.61 1.95
N TYR A 44 0.33 -11.57 2.76
CA TYR A 44 1.42 -10.82 3.38
C TYR A 44 2.23 -11.70 4.35
N ALA A 45 1.56 -12.41 5.26
CA ALA A 45 2.23 -13.29 6.22
C ALA A 45 3.01 -14.42 5.52
N ASP A 46 2.43 -15.04 4.49
CA ASP A 46 3.07 -16.08 3.69
C ASP A 46 4.31 -15.53 2.94
N ALA A 47 4.21 -14.32 2.37
CA ALA A 47 5.33 -13.66 1.72
C ALA A 47 6.46 -13.31 2.70
N LEU A 48 6.11 -12.83 3.90
CA LEU A 48 7.06 -12.46 4.94
C LEU A 48 7.77 -13.67 5.54
N ALA A 49 7.05 -14.78 5.75
CA ALA A 49 7.62 -16.03 6.25
C ALA A 49 8.70 -16.58 5.31
N GLY A 50 8.47 -16.46 3.99
CA GLY A 50 9.47 -16.69 2.95
C GLY A 50 10.21 -18.03 3.05
N SER A 51 11.40 -18.09 2.43
CA SER A 51 12.37 -19.17 2.63
C SER A 51 13.52 -18.64 3.50
N PRO A 52 14.06 -19.43 4.46
CA PRO A 52 15.19 -19.02 5.30
C PRO A 52 16.43 -18.58 4.50
N LEU A 53 16.58 -19.07 3.27
CA LEU A 53 17.71 -18.76 2.38
C LEU A 53 17.53 -17.46 1.57
N SER A 54 16.40 -16.75 1.73
CA SER A 54 16.07 -15.56 0.93
C SER A 54 15.27 -14.53 1.73
N GLN A 55 15.64 -14.31 2.99
CA GLN A 55 14.90 -13.43 3.89
C GLN A 55 14.81 -11.97 3.42
N ASP A 56 15.89 -11.40 2.88
CA ASP A 56 15.86 -10.02 2.36
C ASP A 56 14.89 -9.87 1.19
N ASP A 57 14.89 -10.85 0.28
CA ASP A 57 13.97 -10.88 -0.87
C ASP A 57 12.52 -11.12 -0.43
N ALA A 58 12.31 -11.99 0.57
CA ALA A 58 11.00 -12.22 1.18
C ALA A 58 10.44 -10.94 1.82
N TRP A 59 11.26 -10.22 2.58
CA TRP A 59 10.85 -8.96 3.21
C TRP A 59 10.55 -7.87 2.18
N GLN A 60 11.34 -7.74 1.11
CA GLN A 60 11.06 -6.82 0.01
C GLN A 60 9.71 -7.16 -0.67
N ARG A 61 9.49 -8.43 -0.99
CA ARG A 61 8.23 -8.90 -1.61
C ARG A 61 7.02 -8.68 -0.71
N ALA A 62 7.14 -8.94 0.59
CA ALA A 62 6.09 -8.70 1.56
C ALA A 62 5.75 -7.21 1.65
N THR A 63 6.78 -6.34 1.67
CA THR A 63 6.61 -4.88 1.70
C THR A 63 5.92 -4.36 0.43
N GLU A 64 6.35 -4.81 -0.75
CA GLU A 64 5.70 -4.46 -2.02
C GLU A 64 4.23 -4.90 -2.04
N LEU A 65 3.93 -6.11 -1.57
CA LEU A 65 2.56 -6.62 -1.51
C LEU A 65 1.72 -5.76 -0.57
N LEU A 66 2.23 -5.42 0.60
CA LEU A 66 1.52 -4.57 1.56
C LEU A 66 1.25 -3.18 0.98
N PHE A 67 2.26 -2.58 0.35
CA PHE A 67 2.12 -1.31 -0.36
C PHE A 67 1.06 -1.38 -1.46
N GLU A 68 1.08 -2.39 -2.33
CA GLU A 68 0.10 -2.55 -3.42
C GLU A 68 -1.34 -2.65 -2.89
N ARG A 69 -1.54 -3.26 -1.72
CA ARG A 69 -2.88 -3.42 -1.12
C ARG A 69 -3.37 -2.15 -0.43
N LEU A 70 -2.49 -1.46 0.30
CA LEU A 70 -2.86 -0.33 1.14
C LEU A 70 -2.79 1.02 0.40
N ALA A 71 -1.87 1.20 -0.53
CA ALA A 71 -1.70 2.48 -1.23
C ALA A 71 -2.94 2.82 -2.06
N ALA A 72 -3.54 3.97 -1.76
CA ALA A 72 -4.62 4.57 -2.53
C ALA A 72 -4.10 5.65 -3.49
N ARG A 73 -3.19 6.48 -2.99
CA ARG A 73 -2.57 7.58 -3.74
C ARG A 73 -1.18 7.84 -3.20
N TRP A 74 -0.29 8.30 -4.08
CA TRP A 74 1.00 8.84 -3.67
C TRP A 74 1.29 10.08 -4.51
N THR A 75 1.46 11.23 -3.86
CA THR A 75 1.91 12.47 -4.50
C THR A 75 3.40 12.60 -4.29
N VAL A 76 4.18 12.62 -5.38
CA VAL A 76 5.63 12.80 -5.31
C VAL A 76 6.05 13.96 -6.19
N ALA A 77 6.74 14.95 -5.61
CA ALA A 77 7.16 16.16 -6.31
C ALA A 77 6.02 16.84 -7.11
N GLY A 78 4.80 16.82 -6.55
CA GLY A 78 3.60 17.39 -7.17
C GLY A 78 2.92 16.51 -8.24
N VAL A 79 3.38 15.28 -8.46
CA VAL A 79 2.77 14.32 -9.38
C VAL A 79 1.98 13.27 -8.61
N ASP A 80 0.71 13.09 -8.97
CA ASP A 80 -0.20 12.14 -8.35
C ASP A 80 -0.20 10.78 -9.03
N TYR A 81 -0.02 9.72 -8.24
CA TYR A 81 -0.13 8.32 -8.66
C TYR A 81 -1.29 7.66 -7.90
N GLU A 82 -2.31 7.17 -8.62
CA GLU A 82 -3.50 6.54 -8.00
C GLU A 82 -3.76 5.12 -8.54
N HIS A 83 -3.24 4.80 -9.73
CA HIS A 83 -3.40 3.47 -10.31
C HIS A 83 -2.44 2.48 -9.65
N PRO A 84 -2.90 1.28 -9.23
CA PRO A 84 -2.08 0.32 -8.50
C PRO A 84 -0.75 -0.05 -9.19
N LYS A 85 -0.77 -0.21 -10.53
CA LYS A 85 0.43 -0.52 -11.31
C LYS A 85 1.44 0.64 -11.33
N ASP A 86 0.93 1.87 -11.42
CA ASP A 86 1.76 3.08 -11.47
C ASP A 86 2.36 3.36 -10.10
N LEU A 87 1.56 3.17 -9.03
CA LEU A 87 2.01 3.23 -7.64
C LEU A 87 3.17 2.26 -7.39
N LEU A 88 2.99 0.97 -7.72
CA LEU A 88 4.03 -0.03 -7.50
C LEU A 88 5.28 0.25 -8.35
N SER A 89 5.10 0.68 -9.61
CA SER A 89 6.23 1.05 -10.47
C SER A 89 6.98 2.25 -9.91
N ARG A 90 6.27 3.26 -9.40
CA ARG A 90 6.87 4.44 -8.76
C ARG A 90 7.61 4.06 -7.48
N TYR A 91 7.09 3.13 -6.68
CA TYR A 91 7.76 2.61 -5.49
C TYR A 91 9.05 1.87 -5.85
N ARG A 92 9.04 1.04 -6.89
CA ARG A 92 10.25 0.35 -7.38
C ARG A 92 11.31 1.31 -7.92
N MET A 93 10.91 2.46 -8.45
CA MET A 93 11.84 3.51 -8.90
C MET A 93 12.24 4.49 -7.79
N ALA A 94 11.64 4.38 -6.61
CA ALA A 94 11.82 5.34 -5.53
C ALA A 94 13.24 5.33 -4.97
N SER A 95 13.67 6.51 -4.51
CA SER A 95 14.95 6.68 -3.82
C SER A 95 14.95 5.90 -2.49
N GLN A 96 16.13 5.73 -1.90
CA GLN A 96 16.23 5.06 -0.61
C GLN A 96 15.47 5.79 0.50
N ASP A 97 15.51 7.12 0.50
CA ASP A 97 14.80 7.97 1.46
C ASP A 97 13.28 7.87 1.29
N GLU A 98 12.79 7.90 0.04
CA GLU A 98 11.37 7.71 -0.26
C GLU A 98 10.90 6.32 0.19
N ARG A 99 11.67 5.27 -0.09
CA ARG A 99 11.36 3.91 0.38
C ARG A 99 11.40 3.80 1.90
N HIS A 100 12.25 4.57 2.58
CA HIS A 100 12.27 4.61 4.04
C HIS A 100 10.98 5.27 4.57
N ALA A 101 10.61 6.44 4.05
CA ALA A 101 9.40 7.14 4.43
C ALA A 101 8.14 6.29 4.19
N VAL A 102 8.06 5.59 3.04
CA VAL A 102 6.95 4.67 2.75
C VAL A 102 6.88 3.54 3.78
N ARG A 103 8.00 2.95 4.16
CA ARG A 103 8.02 1.88 5.17
C ARG A 103 7.62 2.37 6.56
N ASP A 104 8.05 3.56 6.94
CA ASP A 104 7.65 4.17 8.21
C ASP A 104 6.15 4.45 8.24
N ALA A 105 5.59 4.96 7.13
CA ALA A 105 4.15 5.14 6.98
C ALA A 105 3.39 3.81 7.05
N LEU A 106 3.84 2.76 6.35
CA LEU A 106 3.25 1.43 6.43
C LEU A 106 3.31 0.85 7.85
N ARG A 107 4.43 1.02 8.55
CA ARG A 107 4.59 0.56 9.94
C ARG A 107 3.63 1.27 10.88
N ALA A 108 3.56 2.59 10.81
CA ALA A 108 2.64 3.40 11.62
C ALA A 108 1.18 3.01 11.33
N HIS A 109 0.81 2.89 10.05
CA HIS A 109 -0.53 2.54 9.63
C HIS A 109 -0.93 1.13 10.07
N CYS A 110 -0.04 0.15 9.94
CA CYS A 110 -0.29 -1.21 10.42
C CYS A 110 -0.43 -1.28 11.95
N ALA A 111 0.40 -0.56 12.70
CA ALA A 111 0.29 -0.53 14.16
C ALA A 111 -1.06 0.02 14.63
N GLU A 112 -1.64 0.99 13.92
CA GLU A 112 -2.93 1.59 14.25
C GLU A 112 -4.13 0.75 13.78
N HIS A 113 -4.12 0.27 12.53
CA HIS A 113 -5.29 -0.34 11.90
C HIS A 113 -5.27 -1.88 11.85
N PHE A 114 -4.09 -2.49 11.95
CA PHE A 114 -3.88 -3.93 11.79
C PHE A 114 -2.85 -4.45 12.81
N PRO A 115 -3.08 -4.27 14.12
CA PRO A 115 -2.09 -4.57 15.16
C PRO A 115 -1.69 -6.06 15.23
N GLU A 116 -2.46 -6.94 14.60
CA GLU A 116 -2.14 -8.36 14.47
C GLU A 116 -1.12 -8.67 13.36
N LEU A 117 -0.82 -7.72 12.47
CA LEU A 117 0.19 -7.89 11.43
C LEU A 117 1.57 -7.57 11.99
N GLN A 118 2.55 -8.41 11.64
CA GLN A 118 3.95 -8.06 11.81
C GLN A 118 4.26 -6.89 10.87
N ALA A 119 4.60 -5.72 11.41
CA ALA A 119 4.90 -4.56 10.58
C ALA A 119 6.27 -4.71 9.87
N PRO A 120 6.44 -4.13 8.66
CA PRO A 120 7.69 -4.17 7.91
C PRO A 120 8.82 -3.35 8.54
#